data_AF-A0A943L4R9-F1
#
_entry.id   AF-A0A943L4R9-F1
#
_cell.length_a   1.000
_cell.length_b   1.000
_cell.length_c   1.000
_cell.angle_alpha   90.00
_cell.angle_beta   90.00
_cell.angle_gamma   90.00
#
_symmetry.space_group_name_H-M   'P 1'
#
loop_
_entity.id
_entity.type
_entity.pdbx_description
1 polymer ?
#
loop_
_entity_poly.entity_id
_entity_poly.type
_entity_poly.pdbx_seq_one_letter_code
_entity_poly.pdbx_strand_id
1 'polypeptide(L)'
;MREIKYPAIYKHFKNNYYAVMSVSNLKSIEGDYNNFHKLIAYHTELNKNITIYRSDNGYFHNETLDNVLVLYKALYDDKGIYARPLDMFLSKVDKKKYKDAKQEFRFELID
;
A
#
# COMPACT_ATOMS: atom_id res chain seq x y z
N MET A 1 6.83 -16.33 0.07
CA MET A 1 6.45 -14.91 0.28
C MET A 1 5.02 -14.90 0.79
N ARG A 2 4.64 -14.04 1.76
CA ARG A 2 3.22 -13.96 2.19
C ARG A 2 2.38 -13.42 1.04
N GLU A 3 1.15 -13.91 0.90
CA GLU A 3 0.19 -13.33 -0.03
C GLU A 3 -0.60 -12.22 0.67
N ILE A 4 -0.89 -11.16 -0.06
CA ILE A 4 -1.75 -10.07 0.41
C ILE A 4 -3.21 -10.39 0.07
N LYS A 5 -4.12 -10.16 1.01
CA LYS A 5 -5.57 -10.26 0.80
C LYS A 5 -6.16 -8.86 0.69
N TYR A 6 -7.10 -8.67 -0.22
CA TYR A 6 -7.86 -7.44 -0.38
C TYR A 6 -9.18 -7.71 -1.13
N PRO A 7 -10.27 -6.97 -0.86
CA PRO A 7 -10.37 -5.96 0.20
C PRO A 7 -10.37 -6.61 1.59
N ALA A 8 -9.62 -6.04 2.54
CA ALA A 8 -9.49 -6.60 3.88
C ALA A 8 -9.00 -5.56 4.91
N ILE A 9 -9.23 -5.82 6.20
CA ILE A 9 -8.73 -4.99 7.28
C ILE A 9 -7.42 -5.56 7.82
N TYR A 10 -6.44 -4.69 7.98
CA TYR A 10 -5.14 -5.02 8.56
C TYR A 10 -4.89 -4.16 9.80
N LYS A 11 -4.27 -4.78 10.80
CA LYS A 11 -3.76 -4.10 11.98
C LYS A 11 -2.25 -3.90 11.86
N HIS A 12 -1.82 -2.66 12.00
CA HIS A 12 -0.42 -2.30 12.09
C HIS A 12 0.12 -2.59 13.49
N PHE A 13 1.38 -2.98 13.61
CA PHE A 13 2.01 -3.35 14.89
C PHE A 13 1.98 -2.25 15.98
N LYS A 14 1.67 -1.00 15.59
CA LYS A 14 1.41 0.13 16.49
C LYS A 14 -0.07 0.28 16.91
N ASN A 15 -0.89 -0.76 16.74
CA ASN A 15 -2.31 -0.82 17.12
C ASN A 15 -3.28 0.08 16.32
N ASN A 16 -2.89 0.50 15.13
CA ASN A 16 -3.76 1.21 14.20
C ASN A 16 -4.38 0.26 13.17
N TYR A 17 -5.59 0.55 12.70
CA TYR A 17 -6.29 -0.27 11.71
C TYR A 17 -6.37 0.43 10.34
N TYR A 18 -6.26 -0.38 9.29
CA TYR A 18 -6.22 0.09 7.91
C TYR A 18 -7.07 -0.80 7.03
N ALA A 19 -7.87 -0.20 6.13
CA ALA A 19 -8.53 -0.91 5.06
C ALA A 19 -7.59 -0.99 3.86
N VAL A 20 -7.18 -2.21 3.50
CA VAL A 20 -6.47 -2.49 2.26
C VAL A 20 -7.52 -2.71 1.17
N MET A 21 -7.46 -1.91 0.11
CA MET A 21 -8.50 -1.88 -0.92
C MET A 21 -8.06 -2.63 -2.18
N SER A 22 -6.80 -2.47 -2.58
CA SER A 22 -6.23 -3.10 -3.78
C SER A 22 -4.71 -3.03 -3.76
N VAL A 23 -4.07 -3.68 -4.71
CA VAL A 23 -2.69 -3.37 -5.12
C VAL A 23 -2.67 -2.53 -6.40
N SER A 24 -1.57 -1.84 -6.63
CA SER A 24 -1.23 -1.14 -7.85
C SER A 24 0.05 -1.74 -8.45
N ASN A 25 -0.03 -2.21 -9.69
CA ASN A 25 1.10 -2.84 -10.39
C ASN A 25 1.92 -1.80 -11.16
N LEU A 26 3.24 -2.00 -11.23
CA LEU A 26 4.10 -1.23 -12.12
C LEU A 26 3.74 -1.53 -13.58
N LYS A 27 3.53 -0.47 -14.37
CA LYS A 27 3.43 -0.58 -15.82
C LYS A 27 4.47 0.31 -16.48
N SER A 28 5.43 -0.34 -17.14
CA SER A 28 6.49 0.30 -17.94
C SER A 28 5.98 0.72 -19.32
N ILE A 29 4.81 1.36 -19.39
CA ILE A 29 4.25 1.76 -20.68
C ILE A 29 4.63 3.23 -20.94
N GLU A 30 5.38 3.49 -22.00
CA GLU A 30 5.24 4.77 -22.68
C GLU A 30 3.86 4.78 -23.34
N GLY A 31 2.96 5.65 -22.89
CA GLY A 31 1.59 5.66 -23.36
C GLY A 31 0.81 6.85 -22.84
N ASP A 32 -0.26 7.19 -23.54
CA ASP A 32 -1.15 8.27 -23.14
C ASP A 32 -2.01 7.84 -21.94
N TYR A 33 -1.76 8.48 -20.79
CA TYR A 33 -2.50 8.21 -19.55
C TYR A 33 -3.70 9.15 -19.32
N ASN A 34 -4.01 10.03 -20.29
CA ASN A 34 -5.04 11.05 -20.11
C ASN A 34 -6.45 10.47 -19.98
N ASN A 35 -6.69 9.29 -20.56
CA ASN A 35 -8.01 8.64 -20.55
C ASN A 35 -8.27 7.78 -19.30
N PHE A 36 -7.26 7.56 -18.46
CA PHE A 36 -7.46 6.79 -17.23
C PHE A 36 -7.94 7.69 -16.09
N HIS A 37 -8.85 7.15 -15.28
CA HIS A 37 -9.19 7.78 -14.02
C HIS A 37 -7.96 7.82 -13.10
N LYS A 38 -7.68 8.99 -12.53
CA LYS A 38 -6.51 9.25 -11.69
C LYS A 38 -6.94 9.39 -10.24
N LEU A 39 -6.17 8.80 -9.35
CA LEU A 39 -6.29 9.03 -7.91
C LEU A 39 -4.91 9.36 -7.33
N ILE A 40 -4.90 10.23 -6.33
CA ILE A 40 -3.67 10.62 -5.64
C ILE A 40 -3.51 9.76 -4.40
N ALA A 41 -2.35 9.12 -4.28
CA ALA A 41 -1.96 8.36 -3.11
C ALA A 41 -0.68 8.92 -2.50
N TYR A 42 -0.59 8.97 -1.18
CA TYR A 42 0.63 9.35 -0.48
C TYR A 42 1.56 8.15 -0.35
N HIS A 43 2.73 8.20 -1.00
CA HIS A 43 3.73 7.15 -0.95
C HIS A 43 4.53 7.20 0.36
N THR A 44 4.37 6.20 1.23
CA THR A 44 4.89 6.30 2.61
C THR A 44 6.41 6.22 2.72
N GLU A 45 7.09 5.63 1.75
CA GLU A 45 8.56 5.53 1.79
C GLU A 45 9.25 6.70 1.10
N LEU A 46 8.55 7.36 0.18
CA LEU A 46 9.08 8.50 -0.58
C LEU A 46 8.59 9.84 -0.04
N ASN A 47 7.63 9.80 0.88
CA ASN A 47 7.01 10.95 1.51
C ASN A 47 6.45 11.98 0.51
N LYS A 48 5.92 11.51 -0.63
CA LYS A 48 5.36 12.34 -1.69
C LYS A 48 4.04 11.78 -2.19
N ASN A 49 3.21 12.65 -2.77
CA ASN A 49 2.02 12.22 -3.51
C ASN A 49 2.43 11.63 -4.86
N ILE A 50 1.85 10.49 -5.21
CA ILE A 50 1.99 9.83 -6.51
C ILE A 50 0.63 9.68 -7.17
N THR A 51 0.63 9.60 -8.50
CA THR A 51 -0.58 9.32 -9.27
C THR A 51 -0.71 7.81 -9.46
N ILE A 52 -1.87 7.29 -9.07
CA ILE A 52 -2.29 5.94 -9.39
C ILE A 52 -3.39 6.04 -10.45
N TYR A 53 -3.31 5.17 -11.44
CA TYR A 53 -4.26 5.09 -12.54
C TYR A 53 -5.16 3.88 -12.36
N ARG A 54 -6.44 4.02 -12.69
CA ARG A 54 -7.40 2.92 -12.72
C ARG A 54 -7.69 2.53 -14.16
N SER A 55 -7.56 1.24 -14.45
CA SER A 55 -7.99 0.57 -15.67
C SER A 55 -9.05 -0.50 -15.35
N ASP A 56 -9.59 -1.14 -16.39
CA ASP A 56 -10.51 -2.28 -16.23
C ASP A 56 -9.86 -3.46 -15.50
N ASN A 57 -8.53 -3.60 -15.64
CA ASN A 57 -7.74 -4.67 -15.01
C ASN A 57 -7.16 -4.27 -13.64
N GLY A 58 -7.76 -3.26 -12.99
CA GLY A 58 -7.33 -2.78 -11.67
C GLY A 58 -6.41 -1.55 -11.77
N TYR A 59 -5.56 -1.39 -10.76
CA TYR A 59 -4.76 -0.18 -10.56
C TYR A 59 -3.31 -0.36 -10.99
N PHE A 60 -2.71 0.71 -11.50
CA PHE A 60 -1.31 0.73 -11.88
C PHE A 60 -0.66 2.10 -11.65
N HIS A 61 0.66 2.14 -11.69
CA HIS A 61 1.46 3.35 -11.59
C HIS A 61 2.64 3.28 -12.58
N ASN A 62 3.19 4.45 -12.91
CA ASN A 62 4.29 4.61 -13.87
C ASN A 62 5.46 5.36 -13.21
N GLU A 63 5.92 4.88 -12.06
CA GLU A 63 7.14 5.40 -11.43
C GLU A 63 8.14 4.26 -11.26
N THR A 64 9.43 4.52 -11.53
CA THR A 64 10.57 3.59 -11.46
C THR A 64 10.85 3.02 -10.06
N LEU A 65 9.98 3.29 -9.10
CA LEU A 65 10.32 3.33 -7.69
C LEU A 65 10.00 2.04 -6.93
N ASP A 66 9.07 1.20 -7.37
CA ASP A 66 8.75 -0.09 -6.72
C ASP A 66 7.95 -1.01 -7.66
N ASN A 67 7.98 -2.34 -7.45
CA ASN A 67 7.27 -3.29 -8.32
C ASN A 67 5.74 -3.23 -8.13
N VAL A 68 5.28 -3.37 -6.88
CA VAL A 68 3.86 -3.45 -6.53
C VAL A 68 3.62 -2.64 -5.26
N LEU A 69 2.62 -1.76 -5.30
CA LEU A 69 2.21 -0.93 -4.18
C LEU A 69 0.90 -1.44 -3.59
N VAL A 70 0.81 -1.49 -2.27
CA VAL A 70 -0.43 -1.72 -1.54
C VAL A 70 -1.16 -0.39 -1.40
N LEU A 71 -2.42 -0.34 -1.83
CA LEU A 71 -3.30 0.81 -1.67
C LEU A 71 -4.19 0.60 -0.45
N TYR A 72 -4.07 1.48 0.54
CA TYR A 72 -4.78 1.34 1.82
C TYR A 72 -5.17 2.69 2.41
N LYS A 73 -6.19 2.71 3.26
CA LYS A 73 -6.66 3.89 4.00
C LYS A 73 -6.62 3.61 5.50
N ALA A 74 -6.24 4.61 6.29
CA ALA A 74 -6.37 4.54 7.74
C ALA A 74 -7.84 4.58 8.15
N LEU A 75 -8.22 3.76 9.14
CA LEU A 75 -9.59 3.73 9.68
C LEU A 75 -9.83 4.71 10.84
N TYR A 76 -8.85 5.57 11.14
CA TYR A 76 -8.86 6.47 12.29
C TYR A 76 -8.57 7.93 11.91
N ASP A 77 -8.38 8.22 10.61
CA ASP A 77 -8.21 9.58 10.12
C ASP A 77 -8.92 9.78 8.77
N ASP A 78 -9.10 11.04 8.39
CA ASP A 78 -9.71 11.44 7.13
C ASP A 78 -8.67 11.71 6.04
N LYS A 79 -7.45 11.19 6.19
CA LYS A 79 -6.43 11.34 5.14
C LYS A 79 -6.79 10.48 3.93
N GLY A 80 -6.17 10.80 2.81
CA GLY A 80 -6.38 10.12 1.54
C GLY A 80 -5.83 8.69 1.51
N ILE A 81 -5.64 8.19 0.30
CA ILE A 81 -5.11 6.86 0.07
C ILE A 81 -3.61 6.87 0.33
N TYR A 82 -3.11 5.84 1.00
CA TYR A 82 -1.68 5.57 1.14
C TYR A 82 -1.25 4.52 0.13
N ALA A 83 -0.01 4.64 -0.34
CA ALA A 83 0.68 3.64 -1.13
C ALA A 83 1.96 3.22 -0.40
N ARG A 84 2.20 1.90 -0.27
CA ARG A 84 3.41 1.36 0.35
C ARG A 84 3.90 0.16 -0.46
N PRO A 85 5.22 -0.04 -0.64
CA PRO A 85 5.76 -1.23 -1.30
C PRO A 85 5.26 -2.52 -0.66
N LEU A 86 4.89 -3.50 -1.49
CA LEU A 86 4.29 -4.76 -1.05
C LEU A 86 5.19 -5.53 -0.10
N ASP A 87 6.48 -5.62 -0.41
CA ASP A 87 7.50 -6.27 0.41
C ASP A 87 7.63 -5.59 1.79
N MET A 88 7.60 -4.26 1.84
CA MET A 88 7.65 -3.50 3.08
C MET A 88 6.35 -3.61 3.87
N PHE A 89 5.20 -3.68 3.22
CA PHE A 89 3.91 -3.90 3.86
C PHE A 89 3.84 -5.30 4.52
N LEU A 90 4.33 -6.33 3.82
CA LEU A 90 4.33 -7.71 4.31
C LEU A 90 5.53 -8.04 5.21
N SER A 91 6.46 -7.11 5.39
CA SER A 91 7.70 -7.32 6.15
C SER A 91 7.46 -7.61 7.64
N LYS A 92 8.44 -8.29 8.24
CA LYS A 92 8.50 -8.49 9.69
C LYS A 92 8.71 -7.16 10.40
N VAL A 93 8.25 -7.06 11.65
CA VAL A 93 8.64 -5.95 12.52
C VAL A 93 10.12 -6.06 12.81
N ASP A 94 10.83 -4.93 12.73
CA ASP A 94 12.19 -4.85 13.24
C ASP A 94 12.16 -4.93 14.77
N LYS A 95 12.37 -6.15 15.31
CA LYS A 95 12.36 -6.42 16.75
C LYS A 95 13.57 -5.83 17.48
N LYS A 96 14.66 -5.47 16.78
CA LYS A 96 15.78 -4.75 17.42
C LYS A 96 15.36 -3.33 17.75
N LYS A 97 14.64 -2.68 16.83
CA LYS A 97 14.10 -1.33 17.00
C LYS A 97 12.84 -1.29 17.88
N TYR A 98 11.96 -2.28 17.74
CA TYR A 98 10.68 -2.37 18.43
C TYR A 98 10.60 -3.66 19.26
N LYS A 99 11.36 -3.70 20.37
CA LYS A 99 11.50 -4.89 21.22
C LYS A 99 10.16 -5.38 21.78
N ASP A 100 9.26 -4.45 22.10
CA ASP A 100 7.95 -4.75 22.71
C ASP A 100 6.83 -4.96 21.68
N ALA A 101 7.13 -4.93 20.39
CA ALA A 101 6.12 -5.18 19.37
C ALA A 101 5.60 -6.62 19.53
N LYS A 102 4.29 -6.80 19.75
CA LYS A 102 3.67 -8.12 19.90
C LYS A 102 3.55 -8.85 18.56
N GLN A 103 3.16 -8.13 17.51
CA GLN A 103 3.02 -8.67 16.15
C GLN A 103 4.36 -9.16 15.57
N GLU A 104 4.33 -10.23 14.78
CA GLU A 104 5.49 -10.68 14.01
C GLU A 104 5.68 -9.77 12.79
N PHE A 105 4.58 -9.37 12.15
CA PHE A 105 4.59 -8.58 10.93
C PHE A 105 4.13 -7.15 11.14
N ARG A 106 4.60 -6.25 10.28
CA ARG A 106 4.20 -4.84 10.34
C ARG A 106 2.70 -4.68 10.21
N PHE A 107 2.09 -5.45 9.31
CA PHE A 107 0.65 -5.53 9.10
C PHE A 107 0.20 -7.00 9.18
N GLU A 108 -0.81 -7.24 9.99
CA GLU A 108 -1.46 -8.54 10.17
C GLU A 108 -2.94 -8.43 9.80
N LEU A 109 -3.44 -9.43 9.08
CA LEU A 109 -4.84 -9.50 8.67
C LEU A 109 -5.72 -9.65 9.91
N ILE A 110 -6.83 -8.92 9.96
CA ILE A 110 -7.90 -9.13 10.93
C ILE A 110 -8.94 -10.02 10.27
N ASP A 111 -9.19 -11.20 10.88
CA ASP A 111 -10.32 -12.08 10.54
C ASP A 111 -11.59 -11.65 11.29
#